data_AF-A0A521Y292-F1
#
_entry.id   AF-A0A521Y292-F1
#
_cell.length_a   1.000
_cell.length_b   1.000
_cell.length_c   1.000
_cell.angle_alpha   90.00
_cell.angle_beta   90.00
_cell.angle_gamma   90.00
#
_symmetry.space_group_name_H-M   'P 1'
#
loop_
_entity.id
_entity.type
_entity.pdbx_description
1 polymer ?
#
loop_
_entity_poly.entity_id
_entity_poly.type
_entity_poly.pdbx_seq_one_letter_code
_entity_poly.pdbx_strand_id
1 'polypeptide(L)'
;MLSRVNEALSRLLQFIWDAGLFAWNAVVAPVGLALVGSWQPPRWLAWTGRTLARPLAWLRTHALLSLLVIGAAVGGWQGRQPLHQQWLRWFPPGVVADKTDPVSASFKLVEPTRTEIESGGSPKPLLVRFTHPVVAVGKVGKDAAGIRMTPALAGRWIWNTTEELAFTP
;
A
#
# COMPACT_ATOMS: atom_id res chain seq x y z
N MET A 1 -11.55 18.43 -34.77
CA MET A 1 -12.66 18.05 -33.86
C MET A 1 -12.37 18.50 -32.42
N LEU A 2 -11.20 18.15 -31.86
CA LEU A 2 -10.79 18.54 -30.50
C LEU A 2 -10.75 20.06 -30.23
N SER A 3 -10.33 20.89 -31.20
CA SER A 3 -10.31 22.35 -31.07
C SER A 3 -11.71 22.94 -30.89
N ARG A 4 -12.70 22.49 -31.67
CA ARG A 4 -14.10 22.93 -31.57
C ARG A 4 -14.73 22.57 -30.22
N VAL A 5 -14.39 21.39 -29.69
CA VAL A 5 -14.86 20.96 -28.36
C VAL A 5 -14.24 21.82 -27.25
N ASN A 6 -12.94 22.12 -27.34
CA ASN A 6 -12.27 22.99 -26.37
C ASN A 6 -12.83 24.43 -26.42
N GLU A 7 -13.09 24.96 -27.62
CA GLU A 7 -13.75 26.25 -27.78
C GLU A 7 -15.15 26.28 -27.17
N ALA A 8 -15.98 25.26 -27.43
CA ALA A 8 -17.33 25.18 -26.87
C ALA A 8 -17.31 25.11 -25.33
N LEU A 9 -16.42 24.31 -24.74
CA LEU A 9 -16.22 24.23 -23.30
C LEU A 9 -15.75 25.55 -22.71
N SER A 10 -14.82 26.24 -23.38
CA SER A 10 -14.31 27.54 -22.93
C SER A 10 -15.41 28.61 -22.90
N ARG A 11 -16.33 28.61 -23.88
CA ARG A 11 -17.47 29.54 -23.95
C ARG A 11 -18.52 29.24 -22.88
N LEU A 12 -18.79 27.96 -22.63
CA LEU A 12 -19.71 27.54 -21.58
C LEU A 12 -19.18 27.91 -20.18
N LEU A 13 -17.88 27.70 -19.94
CA LEU A 13 -17.22 28.13 -18.70
C LEU A 13 -17.24 29.66 -18.54
N GLN A 14 -17.03 30.42 -19.62
CA GLN A 14 -17.17 31.88 -19.59
C GLN A 14 -18.59 32.31 -19.24
N PHE A 15 -19.59 31.71 -19.88
CA PHE A 15 -20.99 32.01 -19.60
C PHE A 15 -21.36 31.74 -18.13
N ILE A 16 -20.95 30.58 -17.58
CA ILE A 16 -21.19 30.25 -16.16
C ILE A 16 -20.48 31.22 -15.24
N TRP A 17 -19.24 31.57 -15.57
CA TRP A 17 -18.44 32.52 -14.79
C TRP A 17 -19.07 33.91 -14.80
N ASP A 18 -19.47 34.41 -15.98
CA ASP A 18 -20.07 35.73 -16.14
C ASP A 18 -21.46 35.79 -15.51
N ALA A 19 -22.27 34.75 -15.65
CA ALA A 19 -23.58 34.65 -14.99
C ALA A 19 -23.45 34.56 -13.46
N GLY A 20 -22.46 33.79 -12.96
CA GLY A 20 -22.17 33.66 -11.53
C GLY A 20 -21.63 34.96 -10.93
N LEU A 21 -20.70 35.64 -11.62
CA LEU A 21 -20.21 36.97 -11.23
C LEU A 21 -21.30 38.02 -11.29
N PHE A 22 -22.20 37.95 -12.29
CA PHE A 22 -23.33 38.87 -12.40
C PHE A 22 -24.30 38.66 -11.23
N ALA A 23 -24.68 37.43 -10.92
CA ALA A 23 -25.53 37.12 -9.76
C ALA A 23 -24.88 37.55 -8.43
N TRP A 24 -23.57 37.31 -8.28
CA TRP A 24 -22.80 37.74 -7.12
C TRP A 24 -22.74 39.27 -7.01
N ASN A 25 -22.44 39.98 -8.09
CA ASN A 25 -22.35 41.44 -8.09
C ASN A 25 -23.74 42.12 -8.01
N ALA A 26 -24.80 41.48 -8.49
CA ALA A 26 -26.15 42.03 -8.42
C ALA A 26 -26.75 41.91 -7.01
N VAL A 27 -26.36 40.89 -6.22
CA VAL A 27 -26.95 40.63 -4.91
C VAL A 27 -25.99 40.95 -3.76
N VAL A 28 -24.74 40.49 -3.84
CA VAL A 28 -23.78 40.59 -2.74
C VAL A 28 -23.06 41.94 -2.73
N ALA A 29 -22.72 42.48 -3.90
CA ALA A 29 -22.02 43.77 -3.94
C ALA A 29 -22.85 44.95 -3.38
N PRO A 30 -24.14 45.15 -3.74
CA PRO A 30 -24.91 46.26 -3.19
C PRO A 30 -25.24 46.07 -1.70
N VAL A 31 -25.51 44.85 -1.25
CA VAL A 31 -25.77 44.54 0.17
C VAL A 31 -24.50 44.67 1.01
N GLY A 32 -23.36 44.22 0.50
CA GLY A 32 -22.06 44.38 1.16
C GLY A 32 -21.59 45.84 1.22
N LEU A 33 -21.77 46.62 0.15
CA LEU A 33 -21.47 48.05 0.13
C LEU A 33 -22.42 48.85 1.05
N ALA A 34 -23.69 48.49 1.13
CA ALA A 34 -24.67 49.15 2.00
C ALA A 34 -24.41 48.90 3.49
N LEU A 35 -23.85 47.74 3.86
CA LEU A 35 -23.58 47.37 5.26
C LEU A 35 -22.18 47.76 5.74
N VAL A 36 -21.18 47.86 4.85
CA VAL A 36 -19.76 48.04 5.23
C VAL A 36 -19.18 49.38 4.74
N GLY A 37 -19.90 50.14 3.91
CA GLY A 37 -19.38 51.36 3.28
C GLY A 37 -18.42 51.07 2.13
N SER A 38 -17.49 51.98 1.83
CA SER A 38 -16.54 51.82 0.70
C SER A 38 -15.51 50.73 0.99
N TRP A 39 -15.84 49.49 0.66
CA TRP A 39 -14.90 48.37 0.74
C TRP A 39 -13.79 48.55 -0.31
N GLN A 40 -12.59 48.91 0.16
CA GLN A 40 -11.39 48.80 -0.66
C GLN A 40 -10.76 47.42 -0.41
N PRO A 41 -10.54 46.60 -1.44
CA PRO A 41 -9.95 45.28 -1.25
C PRO A 41 -8.55 45.46 -0.66
N PRO A 42 -8.24 44.79 0.46
CA PRO A 42 -6.92 44.90 1.08
C PRO A 42 -5.85 44.44 0.09
N ARG A 43 -4.65 45.01 0.19
CA ARG A 43 -3.56 44.81 -0.79
C ARG A 43 -3.22 43.33 -1.03
N TRP A 44 -3.34 42.48 -0.01
CA TRP A 44 -3.12 41.04 -0.16
C TRP A 44 -4.17 40.39 -1.07
N LEU A 45 -5.44 40.82 -1.03
CA LEU A 45 -6.52 40.30 -1.87
C LEU A 45 -6.35 40.76 -3.33
N ALA A 46 -5.95 42.01 -3.54
CA ALA A 46 -5.63 42.52 -4.87
C ALA A 46 -4.40 41.80 -5.46
N TRP A 47 -3.43 41.45 -4.62
CA TRP A 47 -2.25 40.68 -5.01
C TRP A 47 -2.63 39.24 -5.37
N THR A 48 -3.44 38.55 -4.56
CA THR A 48 -3.90 37.17 -4.87
C THR A 48 -4.72 37.11 -6.15
N GLY A 49 -5.62 38.08 -6.39
CA GLY A 49 -6.38 38.14 -7.63
C GLY A 49 -5.48 38.25 -8.87
N ARG A 50 -4.43 39.09 -8.81
CA ARG A 50 -3.48 39.25 -9.92
C ARG A 50 -2.59 38.03 -10.11
N THR A 51 -2.15 37.38 -9.04
CA THR A 51 -1.30 36.19 -9.14
C THR A 51 -2.08 34.99 -9.67
N LEU A 52 -3.37 34.87 -9.33
CA LEU A 52 -4.23 33.78 -9.80
C LEU A 52 -4.83 34.02 -11.19
N ALA A 53 -4.91 35.27 -11.67
CA ALA A 53 -5.49 35.58 -12.99
C ALA A 53 -4.78 34.89 -14.16
N ARG A 54 -3.44 34.81 -14.11
CA ARG A 54 -2.62 34.19 -15.18
C ARG A 54 -2.84 32.67 -15.29
N PRO A 55 -2.72 31.87 -14.21
CA PRO A 55 -2.98 30.44 -14.30
C PRO A 55 -4.45 30.15 -14.64
N LEU A 56 -5.42 30.95 -14.16
CA LEU A 56 -6.83 30.80 -14.55
C LEU A 56 -7.04 31.01 -16.05
N ALA A 57 -6.42 32.04 -16.64
CA ALA A 57 -6.51 32.28 -18.07
C ALA A 57 -5.93 31.10 -18.88
N TRP A 58 -4.81 30.53 -18.42
CA TRP A 58 -4.20 29.36 -19.05
C TRP A 58 -5.08 28.11 -18.97
N LEU A 59 -5.68 27.84 -17.79
CA LEU A 59 -6.65 26.77 -17.58
C LEU A 59 -7.89 26.94 -18.47
N ARG A 60 -8.34 28.18 -18.69
CA ARG A 60 -9.47 28.47 -19.58
C ARG A 60 -9.15 28.16 -21.05
N THR A 61 -7.94 28.47 -21.50
CA THR A 61 -7.51 28.17 -22.87
C THR A 61 -7.32 26.66 -23.08
N HIS A 62 -6.95 25.92 -22.04
CA HIS A 62 -6.71 24.48 -22.07
C HIS A 62 -7.79 23.69 -21.30
N ALA A 63 -9.04 24.14 -21.33
CA ALA A 63 -10.13 23.62 -20.51
C ALA A 63 -10.32 22.10 -20.63
N LEU A 64 -10.18 21.54 -21.84
CA LEU A 64 -10.26 20.10 -22.07
C LEU A 64 -9.14 19.33 -21.35
N LEU A 65 -7.91 19.81 -21.45
CA LEU A 65 -6.74 19.20 -20.78
C LEU A 65 -6.85 19.34 -19.26
N SER A 66 -7.31 20.50 -18.77
CA SER A 66 -7.53 20.72 -17.34
C SER A 66 -8.60 19.77 -16.78
N LEU A 67 -9.72 19.57 -17.50
CA LEU A 67 -10.76 18.61 -17.12
C LEU A 67 -10.26 17.16 -17.17
N LEU A 68 -9.43 16.79 -18.15
CA LEU A 68 -8.81 15.48 -18.23
C LEU A 68 -7.86 15.22 -17.05
N VAL A 69 -7.01 16.19 -16.72
CA VAL A 69 -6.06 16.07 -15.59
C VAL A 69 -6.80 16.03 -14.26
N ILE A 70 -7.82 16.85 -14.06
CA ILE A 70 -8.65 16.83 -12.85
C ILE A 70 -9.42 15.50 -12.77
N GLY A 71 -10.00 15.03 -13.89
CA GLY A 71 -10.68 13.74 -13.96
C GLY A 71 -9.75 12.57 -13.66
N ALA A 72 -8.52 12.59 -14.16
CA ALA A 72 -7.50 11.58 -13.88
C ALA A 72 -7.02 11.64 -12.42
N ALA A 73 -6.88 12.83 -11.84
CA ALA A 73 -6.49 13.01 -10.45
C ALA A 73 -7.60 12.53 -9.48
N VAL A 74 -8.86 12.88 -9.75
CA VAL A 74 -10.02 12.45 -8.96
C VAL A 74 -10.26 10.96 -9.13
N GLY A 75 -10.22 10.45 -10.36
CA GLY A 75 -10.34 9.04 -10.67
C GLY A 75 -9.20 8.20 -10.08
N GLY A 76 -7.98 8.73 -10.08
CA GLY A 76 -6.81 8.11 -9.44
C GLY A 76 -6.89 8.14 -7.91
N TRP A 77 -7.45 9.19 -7.31
CA TRP A 77 -7.65 9.31 -5.87
C TRP A 77 -8.71 8.33 -5.36
N GLN A 78 -9.87 8.26 -6.03
CA GLN A 78 -10.94 7.31 -5.69
C GLN A 78 -10.59 5.87 -6.11
N GLY A 79 -9.73 5.71 -7.12
CA GLY A 79 -9.33 4.43 -7.71
C GLY A 79 -8.14 3.72 -7.05
N ARG A 80 -7.64 4.19 -5.90
CA ARG A 80 -6.48 3.59 -5.18
C ARG A 80 -6.62 2.10 -4.87
N GLN A 81 -7.80 1.50 -5.00
CA GLN A 81 -8.06 0.08 -4.72
C GLN A 81 -8.42 -0.76 -5.97
N PRO A 82 -9.39 -0.39 -6.83
CA PRO A 82 -9.84 -1.31 -7.89
C PRO A 82 -8.99 -1.30 -9.17
N LEU A 83 -8.44 -0.16 -9.58
CA LEU A 83 -7.77 -0.04 -10.90
C LEU A 83 -6.40 -0.72 -10.92
N HIS A 84 -5.62 -0.60 -9.85
CA HIS A 84 -4.35 -1.31 -9.72
C HIS A 84 -4.58 -2.83 -9.66
N GLN A 85 -5.59 -3.29 -8.93
CA GLN A 85 -5.92 -4.73 -8.87
C GLN A 85 -6.46 -5.25 -10.21
N GLN A 86 -7.27 -4.48 -10.93
CA GLN A 86 -7.73 -4.85 -12.28
C GLN A 86 -6.59 -4.85 -13.30
N TRP A 87 -5.68 -3.89 -13.22
CA TRP A 87 -4.49 -3.83 -14.07
C TRP A 87 -3.59 -5.05 -13.85
N LEU A 88 -3.39 -5.47 -12.58
CA LEU A 88 -2.66 -6.68 -12.24
C LEU A 88 -3.33 -7.97 -12.76
N ARG A 89 -4.67 -8.01 -12.94
CA ARG A 89 -5.36 -9.16 -13.55
C ARG A 89 -5.04 -9.35 -15.03
N TRP A 90 -4.58 -8.31 -15.72
CA TRP A 90 -4.21 -8.39 -17.13
C TRP A 90 -2.79 -8.93 -17.34
N PHE A 91 -1.98 -9.01 -16.28
CA PHE A 91 -0.67 -9.64 -16.35
C PHE A 91 -0.77 -11.15 -16.14
N PRO A 92 0.03 -11.96 -16.86
CA PRO A 92 0.14 -13.39 -16.60
C PRO A 92 0.45 -13.65 -15.11
N PRO A 93 -0.08 -14.74 -14.52
CA PRO A 93 -0.08 -15.00 -13.07
C PRO A 93 1.31 -15.15 -12.40
N GLY A 94 2.42 -14.84 -13.07
CA GLY A 94 3.78 -15.04 -12.58
C GLY A 94 4.39 -13.93 -11.72
N VAL A 95 3.70 -12.80 -11.47
CA VAL A 95 4.27 -11.66 -10.70
C VAL A 95 3.53 -11.40 -9.38
N VAL A 96 2.51 -12.20 -9.05
CA VAL A 96 1.87 -12.13 -7.74
C VAL A 96 2.60 -13.10 -6.82
N ALA A 97 3.32 -12.57 -5.84
CA ALA A 97 3.91 -13.38 -4.79
C ALA A 97 2.81 -14.22 -4.15
N ASP A 98 2.88 -15.54 -4.34
CA ASP A 98 1.92 -16.48 -3.81
C ASP A 98 1.89 -16.32 -2.29
N LYS A 99 0.75 -15.90 -1.75
CA LYS A 99 0.56 -15.82 -0.31
C LYS A 99 0.33 -17.24 0.15
N THR A 100 1.41 -17.94 0.47
CA THR A 100 1.31 -19.29 1.03
C THR A 100 0.65 -19.17 2.40
N ASP A 101 -0.54 -19.74 2.54
CA ASP A 101 -1.24 -19.78 3.83
C ASP A 101 -0.35 -20.51 4.87
N PRO A 102 -0.28 -20.02 6.12
CA PRO A 102 0.53 -20.64 7.14
C PRO A 102 -0.01 -22.04 7.44
N VAL A 103 0.74 -23.07 7.04
CA VAL A 103 0.44 -24.46 7.39
C VAL A 103 0.84 -24.70 8.83
N SER A 104 -0.15 -24.90 9.71
CA SER A 104 0.08 -25.30 11.09
C SER A 104 0.64 -26.73 11.13
N ALA A 105 1.95 -26.87 11.37
CA ALA A 105 2.57 -28.17 11.58
C ALA A 105 2.39 -28.62 13.04
N SER A 106 1.94 -29.85 13.23
CA SER A 106 1.95 -30.50 14.55
C SER A 106 3.28 -31.24 14.74
N PHE A 107 3.70 -31.43 15.99
CA PHE A 107 4.91 -32.19 16.31
C PHE A 107 4.63 -33.31 17.31
N LYS A 108 5.43 -34.37 17.23
CA LYS A 108 5.50 -35.46 18.21
C LYS A 108 6.92 -35.56 18.74
N LEU A 109 7.03 -35.60 20.06
CA LEU A 109 8.28 -35.85 20.77
C LEU A 109 8.48 -37.36 20.89
N VAL A 110 9.64 -37.85 20.45
CA VAL A 110 10.06 -39.24 20.64
C VAL A 110 11.17 -39.24 21.68
N GLU A 111 10.85 -39.75 22.86
CA GLU A 111 11.78 -39.81 23.97
C GLU A 111 12.98 -40.72 23.65
N PRO A 112 14.20 -40.33 24.09
CA PRO A 112 15.37 -41.15 23.87
C PRO A 112 15.27 -42.41 24.75
N THR A 113 15.52 -43.58 24.17
CA THR A 113 15.64 -44.82 24.95
C THR A 113 16.84 -44.75 25.90
N ARG A 114 16.79 -45.53 27.00
CA ARG A 114 17.90 -45.67 27.94
C ARG A 114 19.21 -45.88 27.18
N THR A 115 20.21 -45.05 27.49
CA THR A 115 21.55 -45.22 26.92
C THR A 115 22.20 -46.45 27.57
N GLU A 116 22.60 -47.42 26.77
CA GLU A 116 23.32 -48.62 27.21
C GLU A 116 24.78 -48.29 27.49
N ILE A 117 25.04 -47.71 28.66
CA ILE A 117 26.40 -47.42 29.13
C ILE A 117 27.23 -48.70 29.35
N GLU A 118 26.54 -49.83 29.56
CA GLU A 118 27.14 -51.15 29.81
C GLU A 118 27.84 -51.72 28.57
N SER A 119 27.43 -51.31 27.37
CA SER A 119 27.99 -51.73 26.07
C SER A 119 28.87 -50.67 25.41
N GLY A 120 29.14 -49.56 26.10
CA GLY A 120 29.89 -48.42 25.54
C GLY A 120 29.12 -47.64 24.47
N GLY A 121 27.78 -47.70 24.49
CA GLY A 121 26.93 -47.05 23.50
C GLY A 121 26.93 -45.52 23.61
N SER A 122 26.94 -44.83 22.47
CA SER A 122 26.76 -43.37 22.41
C SER A 122 25.37 -42.95 22.92
N PRO A 123 25.23 -41.72 23.47
CA PRO A 123 23.95 -41.18 23.89
C PRO A 123 22.91 -41.23 22.77
N LYS A 124 21.70 -41.73 23.08
CA LYS A 124 20.60 -41.74 22.12
C LYS A 124 20.01 -40.33 22.00
N PRO A 125 19.85 -39.78 20.78
CA PRO A 125 19.33 -38.43 20.61
C PRO A 125 17.84 -38.37 20.92
N LEU A 126 17.39 -37.20 21.39
CA LEU A 126 15.97 -36.87 21.45
C LEU A 126 15.50 -36.46 20.05
N LEU A 127 14.41 -37.06 19.57
CA LEU A 127 13.89 -36.78 18.22
C LEU A 127 12.54 -36.04 18.31
N VAL A 128 12.41 -34.98 17.52
CA VAL A 128 11.18 -34.22 17.32
C VAL A 128 10.75 -34.41 15.87
N ARG A 129 9.57 -35.00 15.66
CA ARG A 129 9.01 -35.28 14.33
C ARG A 129 7.84 -34.37 14.05
N PHE A 130 7.84 -33.74 12.89
CA PHE A 130 6.80 -32.85 12.42
C PHE A 130 5.91 -33.56 11.40
N THR A 131 4.63 -33.18 11.33
CA THR A 131 3.70 -33.75 10.34
C THR A 131 3.89 -33.20 8.92
N HIS A 132 4.60 -32.08 8.80
CA HIS A 132 4.88 -31.39 7.54
C HIS A 132 6.30 -30.82 7.54
N PRO A 133 6.87 -30.52 6.35
CA PRO A 133 8.16 -29.87 6.23
C PRO A 133 8.16 -28.51 6.94
N VAL A 134 8.98 -28.38 7.98
CA VAL A 134 9.11 -27.14 8.78
C VAL A 134 10.40 -26.39 8.50
N VAL A 135 11.32 -27.00 7.75
CA VAL A 135 12.60 -26.39 7.39
C VAL A 135 12.88 -26.57 5.89
N ALA A 136 13.55 -25.58 5.30
CA ALA A 136 14.02 -25.67 3.93
C ALA A 136 15.08 -26.78 3.76
N VAL A 137 15.03 -27.49 2.64
CA VAL A 137 15.94 -28.61 2.31
C VAL A 137 17.42 -28.23 2.49
N GLY A 138 17.82 -26.99 2.17
CA GLY A 138 19.20 -26.52 2.32
C GLY A 138 19.71 -26.32 3.75
N LYS A 139 18.86 -26.55 4.77
CA LYS A 139 19.19 -26.50 6.20
C LYS A 139 19.28 -27.88 6.84
N VAL A 140 18.90 -28.94 6.13
CA VAL A 140 19.10 -30.32 6.59
C VAL A 140 20.60 -30.59 6.76
N GLY A 141 20.97 -31.26 7.85
CA GLY A 141 22.35 -31.52 8.27
C GLY A 141 23.05 -30.34 8.95
N LYS A 142 22.39 -29.18 9.10
CA LYS A 142 22.95 -27.99 9.77
C LYS A 142 22.37 -27.82 11.16
N ASP A 143 23.10 -27.07 11.98
CA ASP A 143 22.64 -26.72 13.32
C ASP A 143 21.36 -25.88 13.24
N ALA A 144 20.39 -26.25 14.06
CA ALA A 144 19.13 -25.55 14.16
C ALA A 144 19.29 -24.29 15.02
N ALA A 145 18.95 -23.14 14.46
CA ALA A 145 18.99 -21.86 15.16
C ALA A 145 17.64 -21.53 15.82
N GLY A 146 17.69 -20.79 16.95
CA GLY A 146 16.48 -20.26 17.60
C GLY A 146 15.73 -21.24 18.50
N ILE A 147 16.25 -22.45 18.72
CA ILE A 147 15.65 -23.43 19.61
C ILE A 147 16.13 -23.19 21.04
N ARG A 148 15.20 -23.06 21.97
CA ARG A 148 15.48 -22.94 23.41
C ARG A 148 14.84 -24.09 24.14
N MET A 149 15.60 -24.70 25.05
CA MET A 149 15.12 -25.79 25.89
C MET A 149 15.21 -25.37 27.36
N THR A 150 14.19 -25.74 28.13
CA THR A 150 14.14 -25.53 29.57
C THR A 150 13.86 -26.88 30.24
N PRO A 151 14.72 -27.38 31.14
CA PRO A 151 15.98 -26.77 31.59
C PRO A 151 17.04 -26.69 30.48
N ALA A 152 17.97 -25.76 30.60
CA ALA A 152 19.07 -25.64 29.64
C ALA A 152 20.02 -26.82 29.81
N LEU A 153 20.08 -27.70 28.81
CA LEU A 153 21.06 -28.78 28.71
C LEU A 153 22.08 -28.42 27.63
N ALA A 154 23.35 -28.72 27.90
CA ALA A 154 24.38 -28.67 26.86
C ALA A 154 24.10 -29.73 25.80
N GLY A 155 24.34 -29.38 24.55
CA GLY A 155 24.06 -30.22 23.40
C GLY A 155 23.86 -29.41 22.14
N ARG A 156 23.62 -30.11 21.02
CA ARG A 156 23.38 -29.49 19.71
C ARG A 156 22.08 -29.99 19.10
N TRP A 157 21.39 -29.07 18.42
CA TRP A 157 20.19 -29.36 17.65
C TRP A 157 20.55 -29.44 16.17
N ILE A 158 20.20 -30.53 15.50
CA ILE A 158 20.48 -30.74 14.08
C ILE A 158 19.20 -31.16 13.36
N TRP A 159 18.96 -30.61 12.18
CA TRP A 159 17.90 -31.09 11.29
C TRP A 159 18.36 -32.35 10.57
N ASN A 160 17.82 -33.52 10.92
CA ASN A 160 18.12 -34.77 10.22
C ASN A 160 17.39 -34.82 8.86
N THR A 161 16.17 -34.32 8.82
CA THR A 161 15.35 -34.20 7.61
C THR A 161 14.57 -32.88 7.63
N THR A 162 13.77 -32.62 6.59
CA THR A 162 12.86 -31.46 6.57
C THR A 162 11.76 -31.51 7.65
N GLU A 163 11.57 -32.68 8.27
CA GLU A 163 10.49 -33.01 9.20
C GLU A 163 11.02 -33.60 10.52
N GLU A 164 12.33 -33.76 10.68
CA GLU A 164 12.94 -34.38 11.85
C GLU A 164 14.08 -33.53 12.39
N LEU A 165 13.98 -33.20 13.68
CA LEU A 165 14.95 -32.45 14.44
C LEU A 165 15.48 -33.35 15.56
N ALA A 166 16.81 -33.44 15.66
CA ALA A 166 17.49 -34.24 16.66
C ALA A 166 18.25 -33.35 17.65
N PHE A 167 18.14 -33.67 18.94
CA PHE A 167 19.01 -33.12 19.98
C PHE A 167 19.99 -34.18 20.46
N THR A 168 21.27 -33.85 20.39
CA THR A 168 22.34 -34.68 20.95
C THR A 168 22.98 -33.92 22.10
N PRO A 169 22.88 -34.41 23.35
CA PRO A 169 23.56 -33.83 24.51
C PRO A 169 25.08 -33.96 24.41
#